data_AF-S4RNR5-F1
#
_entry.id   AF-S4RNR5-F1
#
_cell.length_a   1.000
_cell.length_b   1.000
_cell.length_c   1.000
_cell.angle_alpha   90.00
_cell.angle_beta   90.00
_cell.angle_gamma   90.00
#
_symmetry.space_group_name_H-M   'P 1'
#
loop_
_entity.id
_entity.type
_entity.pdbx_description
1 polymer ?
#
loop_
_entity_poly.entity_id
_entity_poly.type
_entity_poly.pdbx_seq_one_letter_code
_entity_poly.pdbx_strand_id
1 'polypeptide(L)'
;VIRAGDIIGPSLTGLDQLIQMPYGCGEQNMINFAPGIYIRMYLDVSRQTTPDIAAKSLNYMNSGYERELMYRRSDGSFSAFGNSDQQGSTW
;
A
#
# COMPACT_ATOMS: atom_id res chain seq x y z
N VAL A 1 0.94 29.15 16.00
CA VAL A 1 1.75 28.52 17.06
C VAL A 1 2.09 27.12 16.61
N ILE A 2 3.30 26.89 16.11
CA ILE A 2 3.80 25.54 15.83
C ILE A 2 4.27 24.98 17.17
N ARG A 3 3.59 23.97 17.71
CA ARG A 3 4.06 23.29 18.93
C ARG A 3 5.21 22.37 18.56
N ALA A 4 6.38 22.65 19.11
CA ALA A 4 7.63 21.91 18.95
C ALA A 4 7.62 20.51 19.63
N GLY A 5 6.51 19.77 19.50
CA GLY A 5 6.36 18.39 19.97
C GLY A 5 6.01 17.40 18.87
N ASP A 6 5.73 17.88 17.65
CA ASP A 6 5.45 17.03 16.50
C ASP A 6 6.63 17.07 15.52
N ILE A 7 7.63 16.23 15.80
CA ILE A 7 8.85 16.12 15.00
C ILE A 7 8.55 15.52 13.61
N ILE A 8 7.43 14.81 13.49
CA ILE A 8 7.00 14.12 12.28
C ILE A 8 6.05 15.03 11.46
N GLY A 9 5.32 15.95 12.11
CA GLY A 9 4.41 16.94 11.51
C GLY A 9 4.91 17.61 10.22
N PRO A 10 6.14 18.14 10.16
CA PRO A 10 6.72 18.70 8.93
C PRO A 10 7.04 17.66 7.85
N SER A 11 7.37 16.43 8.23
CA SER A 11 7.65 15.30 7.32
C SER A 11 6.38 14.61 6.80
N LEU A 12 5.22 14.89 7.39
CA LEU A 12 3.93 14.29 7.00
C LEU A 12 3.20 15.11 5.93
N THR A 13 3.66 16.34 5.67
CA THR A 13 3.18 17.14 4.55
C THR A 13 3.48 16.41 3.25
N GLY A 14 2.44 15.94 2.54
CA GLY A 14 2.58 15.20 1.28
C GLY A 14 2.59 13.67 1.41
N LEU A 15 2.23 13.08 2.55
CA LEU A 15 2.08 11.62 2.68
C LEU A 15 1.15 11.01 1.64
N ASP A 16 0.15 11.76 1.17
CA ASP A 16 -0.75 11.34 0.10
C ASP A 16 -0.03 11.07 -1.24
N GLN A 17 1.16 11.64 -1.44
CA GLN A 17 2.02 11.36 -2.58
C GLN A 17 2.73 10.00 -2.48
N LEU A 18 2.88 9.46 -1.27
CA LEU A 18 3.42 8.12 -1.03
C LEU A 18 2.39 7.02 -1.30
N ILE A 19 1.10 7.37 -1.41
CA ILE A 19 0.06 6.46 -1.90
C ILE A 19 0.21 6.35 -3.43
N GLN A 20 0.98 5.34 -3.85
CA GLN A 20 1.29 5.05 -5.24
C GLN A 20 0.47 3.87 -5.76
N MET A 21 0.23 3.85 -7.07
CA MET A 21 -0.46 2.74 -7.71
C MET A 21 0.43 1.50 -7.68
N PRO A 22 -0.04 0.34 -7.18
CA PRO A 22 0.75 -0.88 -7.16
C PRO A 22 1.05 -1.41 -8.57
N TYR A 23 2.30 -1.81 -8.81
CA TYR A 23 2.75 -2.35 -10.10
C TYR A 23 3.88 -3.36 -9.97
N GLY A 24 4.15 -4.07 -11.06
CA GLY A 24 5.22 -5.07 -11.14
C GLY A 24 4.77 -6.47 -10.76
N CYS A 25 5.75 -7.32 -10.44
CA CYS A 25 5.61 -8.70 -9.94
C CYS A 25 5.04 -8.72 -8.51
N GLY A 26 4.75 -9.89 -7.93
CA GLY A 26 4.17 -10.00 -6.58
C GLY A 26 4.88 -9.16 -5.52
N GLU A 27 6.21 -9.29 -5.39
CA GLU A 27 6.95 -8.51 -4.39
C GLU A 27 6.92 -7.01 -4.68
N GLN A 28 6.98 -6.60 -5.96
CA GLN A 28 6.95 -5.20 -6.36
C GLN A 28 5.56 -4.57 -6.16
N ASN A 29 4.51 -5.35 -6.37
CA ASN A 29 3.14 -4.97 -6.08
C ASN A 29 3.01 -4.70 -4.58
N MET A 30 3.49 -5.62 -3.74
CA MET A 30 3.48 -5.50 -2.27
C MET A 30 4.30 -4.32 -1.75
N ILE A 31 5.44 -4.00 -2.37
CA ILE A 31 6.27 -2.82 -2.00
C ILE A 31 5.47 -1.51 -2.06
N ASN A 32 4.53 -1.38 -3.00
CA ASN A 32 3.72 -0.18 -3.14
C ASN A 32 2.36 -0.31 -2.41
N PHE A 33 1.81 -1.51 -2.35
CA PHE A 33 0.50 -1.78 -1.77
C PHE A 33 0.52 -1.68 -0.24
N ALA A 34 1.43 -2.37 0.44
CA ALA A 34 1.42 -2.44 1.91
C ALA A 34 1.68 -1.07 2.56
N PRO A 35 2.68 -0.27 2.16
CA PRO A 35 2.88 1.07 2.73
C PRO A 35 1.68 2.00 2.48
N GLY A 36 1.03 1.90 1.32
CA GLY A 36 -0.15 2.69 0.98
C GLY A 36 -1.32 2.48 1.95
N ILE A 37 -1.50 1.25 2.46
CA ILE A 37 -2.49 0.93 3.49
C ILE A 37 -2.14 1.62 4.82
N TYR A 38 -0.90 1.48 5.29
CA TYR A 38 -0.48 2.09 6.56
C TYR A 38 -0.56 3.61 6.53
N ILE A 39 -0.19 4.23 5.41
CA ILE A 39 -0.30 5.68 5.22
C ILE A 39 -1.77 6.11 5.28
N ARG A 40 -2.67 5.39 4.60
CA ARG A 40 -4.11 5.68 4.67
C ARG A 40 -4.65 5.56 6.09
N MET A 41 -4.28 4.50 6.82
CA MET A 41 -4.67 4.33 8.22
C MET A 41 -4.17 5.49 9.10
N TYR A 42 -2.93 5.94 8.87
CA TYR A 42 -2.37 7.08 9.57
C TYR A 42 -3.14 8.38 9.28
N LEU A 43 -3.45 8.65 8.01
CA LEU A 43 -4.22 9.83 7.61
C LEU A 43 -5.65 9.82 8.21
N ASP A 44 -6.26 8.64 8.30
CA ASP A 44 -7.59 8.48 8.91
C ASP A 44 -7.54 8.75 10.44
N VAL A 45 -6.56 8.19 11.15
CA VAL A 45 -6.39 8.40 12.61
C VAL A 45 -6.00 9.85 12.94
N SER A 46 -5.14 10.46 12.12
CA SER A 46 -4.71 11.86 12.29
C SER A 46 -5.74 12.89 11.81
N ARG A 47 -6.87 12.43 11.23
CA ARG A 47 -7.93 13.26 10.64
C ARG A 47 -7.43 14.19 9.53
N GLN A 48 -6.43 13.74 8.78
CA GLN A 48 -5.84 14.46 7.65
C GLN A 48 -6.39 13.97 6.30
N THR A 49 -7.29 12.97 6.31
CA THR A 49 -7.94 12.44 5.09
C THR A 49 -8.94 13.41 4.48
N THR A 50 -8.77 13.71 3.19
CA THR A 50 -9.77 14.40 2.36
C THR A 50 -10.57 13.40 1.51
N PRO A 51 -11.77 13.75 1.00
CA PRO A 51 -12.54 12.87 0.13
C PRO A 51 -11.76 12.39 -1.10
N ASP A 52 -10.95 13.27 -1.71
CA ASP A 52 -10.14 12.93 -2.89
C ASP A 52 -9.05 11.91 -2.56
N ILE A 53 -8.33 12.11 -1.44
CA ILE A 53 -7.32 11.15 -0.96
C ILE A 53 -7.99 9.82 -0.63
N ALA A 54 -9.17 9.85 -0.01
CA ALA A 54 -9.92 8.65 0.35
C ALA A 54 -10.32 7.84 -0.90
N ALA A 55 -10.85 8.50 -1.93
CA ALA A 55 -11.25 7.86 -3.18
C ALA A 55 -10.04 7.31 -3.94
N LYS A 56 -8.96 8.11 -4.07
CA LYS A 56 -7.72 7.69 -4.76
C LYS A 56 -7.10 6.46 -4.09
N SER A 57 -6.95 6.50 -2.76
CA SER A 57 -6.37 5.39 -2.00
C SER A 57 -7.23 4.14 -2.06
N LEU A 58 -8.57 4.25 -2.00
CA LEU A 58 -9.46 3.11 -2.16
C LEU A 58 -9.28 2.44 -3.54
N ASN A 59 -9.21 3.25 -4.61
CA ASN A 59 -8.99 2.72 -5.96
C ASN A 59 -7.66 1.98 -6.07
N TYR A 60 -6.57 2.57 -5.55
CA TYR A 60 -5.24 1.94 -5.58
C TYR A 60 -5.18 0.67 -4.73
N MET A 61 -5.88 0.64 -3.59
CA MET A 61 -5.96 -0.56 -2.76
C MET A 61 -6.74 -1.68 -3.44
N ASN A 62 -7.88 -1.38 -4.08
CA ASN A 62 -8.65 -2.38 -4.80
C ASN A 62 -7.82 -2.97 -5.94
N SER A 63 -7.18 -2.12 -6.76
CA SER A 63 -6.31 -2.59 -7.84
C SER A 63 -5.10 -3.39 -7.34
N GLY A 64 -4.48 -2.95 -6.23
CA GLY A 64 -3.36 -3.68 -5.61
C GLY A 64 -3.76 -5.06 -5.08
N TYR A 65 -4.94 -5.15 -4.47
CA TYR A 65 -5.50 -6.39 -3.96
C TYR A 65 -5.84 -7.37 -5.09
N GLU A 66 -6.55 -6.91 -6.12
CA GLU A 66 -6.87 -7.75 -7.29
C GLU A 66 -5.60 -8.26 -7.98
N ARG A 67 -4.57 -7.42 -8.07
CA ARG A 67 -3.28 -7.80 -8.66
C ARG A 67 -2.52 -8.79 -7.79
N GLU A 68 -2.52 -8.61 -6.46
CA GLU A 68 -1.87 -9.55 -5.54
C GLU A 68 -2.49 -10.94 -5.62
N LEU A 69 -3.82 -11.02 -5.78
CA LEU A 69 -4.52 -12.29 -5.97
C LEU A 69 -4.08 -13.04 -7.24
N MET A 70 -3.56 -12.36 -8.27
CA MET A 70 -3.01 -13.03 -9.46
C MET A 70 -1.72 -13.80 -9.16
N TYR A 71 -1.02 -13.43 -8.09
CA TYR A 71 0.21 -14.07 -7.63
C TYR A 71 -0.04 -15.16 -6.58
N ARG A 72 -1.32 -15.41 -6.24
CA ARG A 72 -1.72 -16.53 -5.40
C ARG A 72 -1.63 -17.84 -6.18
N ARG A 73 -0.97 -18.82 -5.57
CA ARG A 73 -0.81 -20.19 -6.06
C ARG A 73 -1.98 -21.07 -5.67
N SER A 74 -2.10 -22.22 -6.32
CA SER A 74 -3.19 -23.20 -6.07
C SER A 74 -3.17 -23.79 -4.65
N ASP A 75 -1.98 -23.88 -4.04
CA ASP A 75 -1.78 -24.29 -2.64
C ASP A 75 -2.11 -23.17 -1.63
N GLY A 76 -2.45 -21.98 -2.10
CA GLY A 76 -2.76 -20.81 -1.29
C GLY A 76 -1.57 -19.95 -0.89
N SER A 77 -0.34 -20.35 -1.23
CA SER A 77 0.86 -19.52 -1.05
C SER A 77 0.94 -18.40 -2.10
N PHE A 78 1.82 -17.43 -1.90
CA PHE A 78 2.08 -16.33 -2.83
C PHE A 78 3.53 -16.41 -3.31
N SER A 79 3.81 -15.96 -4.52
CA SER A 79 5.17 -15.84 -5.05
C SER A 79 5.26 -14.74 -6.10
N ALA A 80 6.46 -14.27 -6.42
CA ALA A 80 6.73 -13.24 -7.43
C ALA A 80 5.89 -13.36 -8.72
N PHE A 81 5.74 -14.59 -9.21
CA PHE A 81 5.09 -14.89 -10.48
C PHE A 81 3.96 -15.93 -10.34
N GLY A 82 3.44 -16.12 -9.12
CA GLY A 82 2.35 -17.05 -8.81
C GLY A 82 2.65 -18.48 -9.24
N ASN A 83 1.71 -19.11 -9.98
CA ASN A 83 1.86 -20.50 -10.43
C ASN A 83 3.00 -20.72 -11.44
N SER A 84 3.63 -19.65 -11.94
CA SER A 84 4.80 -19.76 -12.81
C SER A 84 6.06 -20.14 -12.04
N ASP A 85 6.11 -19.86 -10.73
CA ASP A 85 7.22 -20.26 -9.87
C ASP A 85 7.10 -21.73 -9.48
N GLN A 86 8.22 -22.37 -9.12
CA GLN A 86 8.18 -23.75 -8.65
C GLN A 86 7.62 -23.87 -7.22
N GLN A 87 7.79 -22.82 -6.41
CA GLN A 87 7.46 -22.81 -4.98
C GLN A 87 6.90 -21.45 -4.56
N GLY A 88 6.14 -21.44 -3.46
CA GLY A 88 5.72 -20.20 -2.80
C GLY A 88 6.89 -19.49 -2.12
N SER A 89 6.76 -18.19 -1.94
CA SER A 89 7.68 -17.38 -1.14
C SER A 89 7.37 -17.53 0.35
N THR A 90 8.40 -17.52 1.19
CA THR A 90 8.27 -17.47 2.67
C THR A 90 8.52 -16.06 3.23
N TRP A 91 8.69 -15.08 2.34
CA TRP A 91 9.01 -13.70 2.70
C TRP A 91 7.80 -12.96 3.25
#